data_AF-A0A2G9GJ85-F1
#
_entry.id   AF-A0A2G9GJ85-F1
#
_cell.length_a   1.000
_cell.length_b   1.000
_cell.length_c   1.000
_cell.angle_alpha   90.00
_cell.angle_beta   90.00
_cell.angle_gamma   90.00
#
_symmetry.space_group_name_H-M   'P 1'
#
loop_
_entity.id
_entity.type
_entity.pdbx_description
1 polymer ?
#
loop_
_entity_poly.entity_id
_entity_poly.type
_entity_poly.pdbx_seq_one_letter_code
_entity_poly.pdbx_strand_id
1 'polypeptide(L)'
;MIRSFHDVVDIAKGQEKVLITLVNEVNNECPPSFFYIPQNVVFQNAYLNFSLARIGDNNCCSACSGDCLSSSTPCACAHETGGEFAYTADGLVKEDLLKECISMNRDPKKHCQFFCKECPLERSKCEDIIEPCKGHLVRRFIKECWSKCGCSKQCGNRVVQRGITRNLQVFMSPEGKGWGLRTLEDLPKGAFVCEYVGEVLTNAELFDRVLRSPEGEKHSYPVLLDADWGAEGVLKDEEALCLDATYYGNVARFVNHRCYDSNLVEIPVEVESPDHHYYHLAFFTTRKVKAMEELTWDYGIDFDDHDHPIKAFRCQCGSRFCRNIKRSRSRAARR
;
A
#
# COMPACT_ATOMS: atom_id res chain seq x y z
N MET A 1 2.11 -1.59 38.87
CA MET A 1 1.00 -2.50 38.50
C MET A 1 1.51 -3.38 37.38
N ILE A 2 1.90 -4.62 37.69
CA ILE A 2 2.55 -5.55 36.77
C ILE A 2 1.47 -6.08 35.83
N ARG A 3 1.45 -5.64 34.57
CA ARG A 3 0.57 -6.25 33.55
C ARG A 3 1.15 -7.63 33.22
N SER A 4 0.31 -8.65 33.40
CA SER A 4 0.60 -10.04 33.08
C SER A 4 0.95 -10.18 31.59
N PHE A 5 1.96 -10.98 31.28
CA PHE A 5 2.59 -11.15 29.96
C PHE A 5 1.80 -11.98 28.92
N HIS A 6 0.49 -12.19 29.10
CA HIS A 6 -0.32 -13.03 28.20
C HIS A 6 -1.68 -12.44 27.80
N ASP A 7 -1.94 -11.16 28.05
CA ASP A 7 -3.18 -10.56 27.55
C ASP A 7 -3.04 -10.31 26.05
N VAL A 8 -3.70 -11.17 25.28
CA VAL A 8 -3.99 -11.03 23.86
C VAL A 8 -4.80 -9.73 23.67
N VAL A 9 -4.10 -8.60 23.61
CA VAL A 9 -4.72 -7.31 23.35
C VAL A 9 -4.95 -7.23 21.84
N ASP A 10 -6.22 -7.28 21.45
CA ASP A 10 -6.63 -6.93 20.10
C ASP A 10 -6.16 -5.50 19.79
N ILE A 11 -5.16 -5.36 18.91
CA ILE A 11 -4.65 -4.02 18.59
C ILE A 11 -5.67 -3.20 17.82
N ALA A 12 -6.61 -3.86 17.13
CA ALA A 12 -7.70 -3.21 16.41
C ALA A 12 -8.83 -2.74 17.34
N LYS A 13 -8.89 -3.23 18.59
CA LYS A 13 -9.92 -2.91 19.58
C LYS A 13 -11.35 -3.16 19.05
N GLY A 14 -11.54 -4.23 18.29
CA GLY A 14 -12.82 -4.62 17.68
C GLY A 14 -13.22 -3.80 16.44
N GLN A 15 -12.34 -2.94 15.91
CA GLN A 15 -12.62 -2.19 14.67
C GLN A 15 -12.51 -3.05 13.41
N GLU A 16 -11.85 -4.20 13.51
CA GLU A 16 -11.74 -5.20 12.43
C GLU A 16 -12.68 -6.38 12.68
N LYS A 17 -13.03 -7.10 11.62
CA LYS A 17 -13.88 -8.31 11.72
C LYS A 17 -13.17 -9.51 12.37
N VAL A 18 -11.85 -9.46 12.43
CA VAL A 18 -10.98 -10.50 12.97
C VAL A 18 -10.12 -9.93 14.08
N LEU A 19 -9.74 -10.79 15.02
CA LEU A 19 -8.85 -10.43 16.12
C LEU A 19 -7.43 -10.23 15.59
N ILE A 20 -6.80 -9.08 15.89
CA ILE A 20 -5.40 -8.84 15.54
C ILE A 20 -4.57 -8.86 16.81
N THR A 21 -3.94 -10.00 17.05
CA THR A 21 -3.20 -10.26 18.27
C THR A 21 -1.79 -9.67 18.22
N LEU A 22 -1.21 -9.46 19.40
CA LEU A 22 0.16 -8.95 19.55
C LEU A 22 0.95 -9.82 20.52
N VAL A 23 2.17 -10.21 20.13
CA VAL A 23 3.06 -11.04 20.95
C VAL A 23 4.50 -10.52 20.92
N ASN A 24 5.18 -10.57 22.07
CA ASN A 24 6.62 -10.31 22.16
C ASN A 24 7.29 -11.41 22.98
N GLU A 25 8.03 -12.27 22.29
CA GLU A 25 8.78 -13.38 22.88
C GLU A 25 10.30 -13.11 22.87
N VAL A 26 10.72 -11.94 22.39
CA VAL A 26 12.13 -11.62 22.12
C VAL A 26 12.69 -10.68 23.19
N ASN A 27 11.91 -9.66 23.58
CA ASN A 27 12.36 -8.64 24.54
C ASN A 27 11.16 -8.04 25.30
N ASN A 28 11.40 -6.96 26.06
CA ASN A 28 10.38 -6.26 26.84
C ASN A 28 9.89 -4.96 26.18
N GLU A 29 10.21 -4.73 24.90
CA GLU A 29 9.78 -3.52 24.19
C GLU A 29 8.28 -3.58 23.93
N CYS A 30 7.64 -2.42 23.97
CA CYS A 30 6.26 -2.24 23.55
C CYS A 30 6.21 -1.70 22.11
N PRO A 31 5.08 -1.87 21.40
CA PRO A 31 4.87 -1.19 20.12
C PRO A 31 4.89 0.32 20.32
N PRO A 32 5.27 1.10 19.28
CA PRO A 32 5.10 2.53 19.32
C PRO A 32 3.62 2.90 19.54
N SER A 33 3.36 4.00 20.22
CA SER A 33 2.00 4.51 20.41
C SER A 33 1.44 5.03 19.08
N PHE A 34 0.22 4.63 18.74
CA PHE A 34 -0.51 5.10 17.57
C PHE A 34 -2.03 4.87 17.79
N PHE A 35 -2.85 5.46 16.93
CA PHE A 35 -4.29 5.28 16.89
C PHE A 35 -4.66 4.30 15.78
N TYR A 36 -5.29 3.17 16.15
CA TYR A 36 -5.80 2.23 15.16
C TYR A 36 -7.01 2.82 14.45
N ILE A 37 -6.97 2.85 13.11
CA ILE A 37 -8.11 3.20 12.24
C ILE A 37 -8.26 2.13 11.15
N PRO A 38 -9.49 1.71 10.79
CA PRO A 38 -9.71 0.66 9.79
C PRO A 38 -9.78 1.20 8.35
N GLN A 39 -9.85 2.52 8.18
CA GLN A 39 -10.01 3.21 6.89
C GLN A 39 -9.21 4.50 6.88
N ASN A 40 -8.76 4.93 5.69
CA ASN A 40 -8.00 6.15 5.51
C ASN A 40 -8.80 7.39 5.93
N VAL A 41 -8.10 8.36 6.52
CA VAL A 41 -8.69 9.63 6.97
C VAL A 41 -7.93 10.80 6.38
N VAL A 42 -8.64 11.81 5.89
CA VAL A 42 -8.02 13.07 5.44
C VAL A 42 -7.45 13.80 6.65
N PHE A 43 -6.18 14.21 6.56
CA PHE A 43 -5.52 14.96 7.63
C PHE A 43 -5.97 16.43 7.67
N GLN A 44 -5.71 17.18 6.60
CA GLN A 44 -6.07 18.59 6.49
C GLN A 44 -6.60 18.92 5.09
N ASN A 45 -5.72 19.30 4.16
CA ASN A 45 -6.10 19.86 2.86
C ASN A 45 -6.12 18.83 1.74
N ALA A 46 -5.82 17.56 2.03
CA ALA A 46 -5.93 16.49 1.05
C ALA A 46 -7.35 16.43 0.46
N TYR A 47 -7.45 16.62 -0.86
CA TYR A 47 -8.73 16.70 -1.54
C TYR A 47 -9.22 15.31 -1.96
N LEU A 48 -10.14 14.75 -1.17
CA LEU A 48 -10.89 13.54 -1.53
C LEU A 48 -12.39 13.85 -1.54
N ASN A 49 -12.98 13.94 -2.73
CA ASN A 49 -14.38 14.29 -2.89
C ASN A 49 -15.20 13.14 -3.48
N PHE A 50 -15.78 12.34 -2.60
CA PHE A 50 -16.68 11.26 -2.96
C PHE A 50 -18.11 11.78 -3.11
N SER A 51 -18.65 11.73 -4.33
CA SER A 51 -20.03 12.13 -4.61
C SER A 51 -20.68 11.18 -5.61
N LEU A 52 -21.86 10.66 -5.26
CA LEU A 52 -22.64 9.79 -6.15
C LEU A 52 -22.97 10.47 -7.49
N ALA A 53 -23.08 11.80 -7.52
CA ALA A 53 -23.33 12.57 -8.73
C ALA A 53 -22.16 12.53 -9.72
N ARG A 54 -20.95 12.22 -9.24
CA ARG A 54 -19.73 12.08 -10.06
C ARG A 54 -19.58 10.66 -10.62
N ILE A 55 -20.32 9.68 -10.10
CA ILE A 55 -20.30 8.31 -10.60
C ILE A 55 -21.13 8.22 -11.87
N GLY A 56 -20.45 8.25 -13.02
CA GLY A 56 -21.07 8.01 -14.33
C GLY A 56 -21.70 6.62 -14.42
N ASP A 57 -22.76 6.48 -15.21
CA ASP A 57 -23.49 5.21 -15.34
C ASP A 57 -22.66 4.10 -16.01
N ASN A 58 -21.61 4.47 -16.75
CA ASN A 58 -20.66 3.53 -17.35
C ASN A 58 -19.66 2.93 -16.33
N ASN A 59 -19.62 3.43 -15.09
CA ASN A 59 -18.68 2.98 -14.05
C ASN A 59 -19.34 2.00 -13.07
N CYS A 60 -20.65 1.81 -13.15
CA CYS A 60 -21.40 0.93 -12.26
C CYS A 60 -22.35 0.01 -13.04
N CYS A 61 -22.38 -1.27 -12.67
CA CYS A 61 -23.36 -2.17 -13.26
C CYS A 61 -24.75 -1.95 -12.63
N SER A 62 -25.81 -1.88 -13.43
CA SER A 62 -27.18 -1.64 -12.94
C SER A 62 -27.98 -2.92 -12.69
N ALA A 63 -27.71 -3.99 -13.45
CA ALA A 63 -28.53 -5.20 -13.46
C ALA A 63 -27.73 -6.52 -13.43
N CYS A 64 -26.46 -6.50 -13.01
CA CYS A 64 -25.70 -7.73 -12.86
C CYS A 64 -26.33 -8.63 -11.79
N SER A 65 -26.86 -9.78 -12.23
CA SER A 65 -27.50 -10.79 -11.38
C SER A 65 -26.54 -11.93 -10.96
N GLY A 66 -25.30 -11.93 -11.46
CA GLY A 66 -24.28 -12.94 -11.18
C GLY A 66 -23.21 -12.49 -10.19
N ASP A 67 -22.05 -13.16 -10.25
CA ASP A 67 -20.89 -12.92 -9.39
C ASP A 67 -20.01 -11.74 -9.85
N CYS A 68 -20.37 -11.05 -10.94
CA CYS A 68 -19.54 -10.02 -11.57
C CYS A 68 -18.13 -10.51 -11.92
N LEU A 69 -17.97 -11.79 -12.28
CA LEU A 69 -16.71 -12.38 -12.76
C LEU A 69 -16.92 -13.24 -14.01
N SER A 70 -18.06 -13.93 -14.12
CA SER A 70 -18.29 -14.97 -15.13
C SER A 70 -19.16 -14.54 -16.32
N SER A 71 -19.76 -13.35 -16.28
CA SER A 71 -20.75 -12.95 -17.29
C SER A 71 -20.12 -12.78 -18.68
N SER A 72 -20.77 -13.34 -19.69
CA SER A 72 -20.39 -13.18 -21.10
C SER A 72 -20.68 -11.78 -21.65
N THR A 73 -21.57 -11.02 -21.01
CA THR A 73 -21.84 -9.62 -21.35
C THR A 73 -20.86 -8.71 -20.61
N PRO A 74 -20.21 -7.74 -21.30
CA PRO A 74 -19.29 -6.80 -20.66
C PRO A 74 -19.98 -6.07 -19.50
N CYS A 75 -19.46 -6.26 -18.30
CA CYS A 75 -19.90 -5.51 -17.14
C CYS A 75 -19.29 -4.10 -17.19
N ALA A 76 -20.10 -3.07 -16.95
CA ALA A 76 -19.65 -1.69 -16.84
C ALA A 76 -18.45 -1.52 -15.89
N CYS A 77 -18.43 -2.27 -14.78
CA CYS A 77 -17.33 -2.24 -13.81
C CYS A 77 -16.00 -2.81 -14.33
N ALA A 78 -15.97 -3.44 -15.50
CA ALA A 78 -14.74 -3.91 -16.14
C ALA A 78 -14.38 -3.07 -17.38
N HIS A 79 -15.14 -2.02 -17.72
CA HIS A 79 -14.94 -1.26 -18.95
C HIS A 79 -13.53 -0.63 -19.04
N GLU A 80 -13.11 0.06 -17.98
CA GLU A 80 -11.80 0.71 -17.90
C GLU A 80 -10.63 -0.28 -17.87
N THR A 81 -10.88 -1.52 -17.42
CA THR A 81 -9.89 -2.60 -17.43
C THR A 81 -9.94 -3.43 -18.70
N GLY A 82 -10.56 -2.93 -19.78
CA GLY A 82 -10.63 -3.62 -21.08
C GLY A 82 -11.57 -4.82 -21.09
N GLY A 83 -12.51 -4.89 -20.15
CA GLY A 83 -13.44 -6.01 -19.97
C GLY A 83 -12.95 -7.09 -19.00
N GLU A 84 -11.77 -6.95 -18.42
CA GLU A 84 -11.17 -7.97 -17.56
C GLU A 84 -11.37 -7.68 -16.07
N PHE A 85 -11.88 -8.67 -15.33
CA PHE A 85 -11.86 -8.64 -13.87
C PHE A 85 -10.53 -9.12 -13.30
N ALA A 86 -10.07 -8.47 -12.25
CA ALA A 86 -8.80 -8.77 -11.58
C ALA A 86 -8.83 -10.07 -10.75
N TYR A 87 -10.02 -10.51 -10.31
CA TYR A 87 -10.16 -11.60 -9.35
C TYR A 87 -10.63 -12.92 -9.98
N THR A 88 -10.22 -14.03 -9.37
CA THR A 88 -10.80 -15.36 -9.56
C THR A 88 -12.08 -15.51 -8.71
N ALA A 89 -12.85 -16.59 -8.93
CA ALA A 89 -14.03 -16.89 -8.12
C ALA A 89 -13.70 -17.08 -6.62
N ASP A 90 -12.48 -17.53 -6.30
CA ASP A 90 -12.00 -17.69 -4.92
C ASP A 90 -11.51 -16.36 -4.29
N GLY A 91 -11.62 -15.23 -5.01
CA GLY A 91 -11.17 -13.92 -4.55
C GLY A 91 -9.64 -13.74 -4.58
N LEU A 92 -8.93 -14.53 -5.40
CA LEU A 92 -7.49 -14.35 -5.63
C LEU A 92 -7.26 -13.43 -6.82
N VAL A 93 -6.20 -12.63 -6.81
CA VAL A 93 -5.78 -11.86 -7.98
C VAL A 93 -5.31 -12.82 -9.07
N LYS A 94 -5.77 -12.61 -10.30
CA LYS A 94 -5.39 -13.40 -11.47
C LYS A 94 -3.88 -13.28 -11.74
N GLU A 95 -3.31 -14.38 -12.23
CA GLU A 95 -1.86 -14.56 -12.37
C GLU A 95 -1.21 -13.50 -13.28
N ASP A 96 -1.88 -13.05 -14.34
CA ASP A 96 -1.31 -12.10 -15.30
C ASP A 96 -1.14 -10.70 -14.68
N LEU A 97 -2.19 -10.16 -14.05
CA LEU A 97 -2.10 -8.90 -13.30
C LEU A 97 -1.09 -9.01 -12.17
N LEU A 98 -1.10 -10.12 -11.42
CA LEU A 98 -0.18 -10.32 -10.30
C LEU A 98 1.29 -10.35 -10.74
N LYS A 99 1.61 -11.05 -11.85
CA LYS A 99 2.97 -11.08 -12.43
C LYS A 99 3.42 -9.69 -12.87
N GLU A 100 2.52 -8.92 -13.46
CA GLU A 100 2.81 -7.56 -13.91
C GLU A 100 3.12 -6.63 -12.73
N CYS A 101 2.29 -6.63 -11.68
CA CYS A 101 2.56 -5.88 -10.45
C CYS A 101 3.88 -6.29 -9.78
N ILE A 102 4.18 -7.59 -9.70
CA ILE A 102 5.47 -8.09 -9.18
C ILE A 102 6.64 -7.62 -10.06
N SER A 103 6.45 -7.61 -11.39
CA SER A 103 7.46 -7.15 -12.34
C SER A 103 7.74 -5.65 -12.18
N MET A 104 6.70 -4.83 -11.99
CA MET A 104 6.84 -3.38 -11.75
C MET A 104 7.70 -3.09 -10.52
N ASN A 105 7.48 -3.80 -9.40
CA ASN A 105 8.29 -3.60 -8.20
C ASN A 105 9.74 -4.06 -8.36
N ARG A 106 9.99 -5.10 -9.17
CA ARG A 106 11.34 -5.65 -9.37
C ARG A 106 12.18 -4.89 -10.36
N ASP A 107 11.57 -4.39 -11.42
CA ASP A 107 12.27 -3.73 -12.53
C ASP A 107 11.48 -2.54 -13.06
N PRO A 108 11.28 -1.49 -12.24
CA PRO A 108 10.40 -0.37 -12.58
C PRO A 108 10.82 0.35 -13.87
N LYS A 109 12.12 0.33 -14.20
CA LYS A 109 12.68 0.97 -15.41
C LYS A 109 12.24 0.32 -16.73
N LYS A 110 11.69 -0.90 -16.69
CA LYS A 110 11.15 -1.58 -17.88
C LYS A 110 9.69 -1.24 -18.17
N HIS A 111 9.03 -0.52 -17.26
CA HIS A 111 7.62 -0.18 -17.36
C HIS A 111 7.43 1.27 -17.77
N CYS A 112 6.24 1.58 -18.27
CA CYS A 112 5.92 2.92 -18.71
C CYS A 112 6.01 3.92 -17.55
N GLN A 113 6.68 5.03 -17.81
CA GLN A 113 6.78 6.15 -16.89
C GLN A 113 6.13 7.38 -17.51
N PHE A 114 5.44 8.14 -16.68
CA PHE A 114 4.95 9.46 -17.00
C PHE A 114 5.89 10.51 -16.39
N PHE A 115 6.07 11.63 -17.09
CA PHE A 115 6.91 12.74 -16.65
C PHE A 115 6.05 14.00 -16.53
N CYS A 116 5.90 14.49 -15.29
CA CYS A 116 5.13 15.70 -15.04
C CYS A 116 5.80 16.91 -15.68
N LYS A 117 5.00 17.81 -16.25
CA LYS A 117 5.47 19.14 -16.68
C LYS A 117 5.94 19.97 -15.49
N GLU A 118 5.19 19.90 -14.39
CA GLU A 118 5.53 20.49 -13.09
C GLU A 118 5.34 19.38 -12.05
N CYS A 119 6.44 18.86 -11.50
CA CYS A 119 6.39 17.72 -10.59
C CYS A 119 5.96 18.14 -9.19
N PRO A 120 4.86 17.63 -8.64
CA PRO A 120 4.42 17.97 -7.29
C PRO A 120 5.45 17.61 -6.21
N LEU A 121 6.24 16.54 -6.40
CA LEU A 121 7.32 16.19 -5.46
C LEU A 121 8.41 17.25 -5.43
N GLU A 122 8.81 17.78 -6.59
CA GLU A 122 9.86 18.81 -6.66
C GLU A 122 9.34 20.17 -6.17
N ARG A 123 8.08 20.53 -6.48
CA ARG A 123 7.46 21.75 -5.93
C ARG A 123 7.41 21.74 -4.41
N SER A 124 7.16 20.58 -3.80
CA SER A 124 7.02 20.46 -2.35
C SER A 124 8.30 20.71 -1.56
N LYS A 125 9.49 20.64 -2.20
CA LYS A 125 10.78 20.90 -1.55
C LYS A 125 11.07 22.38 -1.28
N CYS A 126 10.28 23.29 -1.86
CA CYS A 126 10.42 24.75 -1.68
C CYS A 126 11.84 25.28 -2.01
N GLU A 127 12.50 24.74 -3.04
CA GLU A 127 13.79 25.20 -3.54
C GLU A 127 13.64 26.26 -4.63
N ASP A 128 14.63 27.16 -4.76
CA ASP A 128 14.64 28.22 -5.79
C ASP A 128 14.74 27.67 -7.23
N ILE A 129 15.23 26.43 -7.38
CA ILE A 129 15.40 25.72 -8.64
C ILE A 129 14.59 24.43 -8.57
N ILE A 130 13.61 24.28 -9.46
CA ILE A 130 12.81 23.06 -9.57
C ILE A 130 13.54 22.09 -10.52
N GLU A 131 14.02 20.99 -9.97
CA GLU A 131 14.63 19.90 -10.75
C GLU A 131 13.60 19.21 -11.68
N PRO A 132 14.04 18.62 -12.80
CA PRO A 132 13.12 17.91 -13.69
C PRO A 132 12.54 16.66 -13.03
N CYS A 133 11.29 16.32 -13.41
CA CYS A 133 10.62 15.12 -12.95
C CYS A 133 11.48 13.85 -13.18
N LYS A 134 11.66 13.05 -12.13
CA LYS A 134 12.41 11.77 -12.19
C LYS A 134 11.59 10.60 -12.77
N GLY A 135 10.33 10.85 -13.14
CA GLY A 135 9.40 9.88 -13.72
C GLY A 135 8.54 9.14 -12.68
N HIS A 136 7.28 8.91 -13.02
CA HIS A 136 6.27 8.23 -12.18
C HIS A 136 5.77 6.98 -12.91
N LEU A 137 5.66 5.85 -12.21
CA LEU A 137 5.20 4.60 -12.83
C LEU A 137 3.73 4.69 -13.18
N VAL A 138 3.37 4.29 -14.40
CA VAL A 138 1.97 4.08 -14.77
C VAL A 138 1.56 2.71 -14.29
N ARG A 139 0.86 2.66 -13.15
CA ARG A 139 0.44 1.41 -12.51
C ARG A 139 -0.89 0.92 -13.08
N ARG A 140 -1.02 -0.40 -13.26
CA ARG A 140 -2.35 -1.02 -13.33
C ARG A 140 -3.01 -0.97 -11.96
N PHE A 141 -4.32 -0.85 -11.98
CA PHE A 141 -5.16 -0.84 -10.78
C PHE A 141 -6.26 -1.90 -10.92
N ILE A 142 -6.90 -2.21 -9.79
CA ILE A 142 -8.10 -3.05 -9.74
C ILE A 142 -9.31 -2.14 -9.56
N LYS A 143 -10.31 -2.26 -10.44
CA LYS A 143 -11.61 -1.61 -10.28
C LYS A 143 -12.62 -2.56 -9.64
N GLU A 144 -12.97 -2.32 -8.38
CA GLU A 144 -14.03 -3.08 -7.71
C GLU A 144 -15.42 -2.52 -8.03
N CYS A 145 -16.46 -3.33 -7.83
CA CYS A 145 -17.83 -2.81 -7.87
C CYS A 145 -18.08 -1.84 -6.71
N TRP A 146 -18.78 -0.73 -6.96
CA TRP A 146 -19.04 0.35 -5.99
C TRP A 146 -20.39 0.24 -5.29
N SER A 147 -20.69 1.13 -4.33
CA SER A 147 -22.00 1.16 -3.66
C SER A 147 -23.18 1.30 -4.62
N LYS A 148 -23.05 2.14 -5.66
CA LYS A 148 -24.07 2.41 -6.70
C LYS A 148 -24.35 1.20 -7.61
N CYS A 149 -23.47 0.20 -7.65
CA CYS A 149 -23.69 -0.99 -8.47
C CYS A 149 -24.90 -1.80 -7.95
N GLY A 150 -25.75 -2.25 -8.85
CA GLY A 150 -26.92 -3.10 -8.58
C GLY A 150 -26.59 -4.56 -8.29
N CYS A 151 -25.33 -4.97 -8.41
CA CYS A 151 -24.89 -6.31 -8.02
C CYS A 151 -24.87 -6.51 -6.50
N SER A 152 -24.86 -7.78 -6.08
CA SER A 152 -24.75 -8.15 -4.66
C SER A 152 -23.47 -7.56 -4.03
N LYS A 153 -23.56 -7.18 -2.75
CA LYS A 153 -22.37 -6.83 -1.93
C LYS A 153 -21.43 -8.03 -1.69
N GLN A 154 -21.89 -9.24 -2.03
CA GLN A 154 -21.10 -10.46 -2.02
C GLN A 154 -20.61 -10.89 -3.41
N CYS A 155 -20.73 -10.04 -4.44
CA CYS A 155 -20.17 -10.40 -5.76
C CYS A 155 -18.65 -10.59 -5.67
N GLY A 156 -18.10 -11.35 -6.61
CA GLY A 156 -16.68 -11.69 -6.68
C GLY A 156 -15.78 -10.48 -6.91
N ASN A 157 -16.29 -9.41 -7.55
CA ASN A 157 -15.54 -8.17 -7.79
C ASN A 157 -15.57 -7.17 -6.61
N ARG A 158 -15.49 -7.67 -5.37
CA ARG A 158 -15.49 -6.88 -4.11
C ARG A 158 -14.61 -7.51 -3.04
N VAL A 159 -13.34 -7.76 -3.28
CA VAL A 159 -12.44 -8.44 -2.34
C VAL A 159 -11.95 -7.50 -1.23
N VAL A 160 -11.41 -6.34 -1.60
CA VAL A 160 -10.68 -5.43 -0.72
C VAL A 160 -11.63 -4.65 0.18
N GLN A 161 -12.73 -4.14 -0.39
CA GLN A 161 -13.76 -3.41 0.36
C GLN A 161 -14.47 -4.27 1.42
N ARG A 162 -14.29 -5.60 1.42
CA ARG A 162 -14.80 -6.47 2.48
C ARG A 162 -13.93 -6.44 3.75
N GLY A 163 -12.77 -5.79 3.72
CA GLY A 163 -11.88 -5.65 4.86
C GLY A 163 -11.10 -6.91 5.18
N ILE A 164 -10.35 -6.86 6.28
CA ILE A 164 -9.44 -7.94 6.69
C ILE A 164 -10.22 -9.19 7.09
N THR A 165 -9.83 -10.32 6.49
CA THR A 165 -10.40 -11.65 6.79
C THR A 165 -9.35 -12.67 7.21
N ARG A 166 -8.07 -12.32 7.15
CA ARG A 166 -6.94 -13.22 7.44
C ARG A 166 -6.59 -13.19 8.92
N ASN A 167 -6.14 -14.33 9.44
CA ASN A 167 -5.65 -14.42 10.81
C ASN A 167 -4.23 -13.83 10.89
N LEU A 168 -4.13 -12.60 11.40
CA LEU A 168 -2.88 -11.84 11.46
C LEU A 168 -2.40 -11.65 12.90
N GLN A 169 -1.09 -11.55 13.08
CA GLN A 169 -0.48 -11.30 14.38
C GLN A 169 0.72 -10.37 14.25
N VAL A 170 0.70 -9.31 15.05
CA VAL A 170 1.87 -8.45 15.25
C VAL A 170 2.83 -9.15 16.20
N PHE A 171 4.09 -9.23 15.83
CA PHE A 171 5.11 -9.92 16.61
C PHE A 171 6.43 -9.14 16.64
N MET A 172 7.22 -9.31 17.70
CA MET A 172 8.59 -8.79 17.71
C MET A 172 9.49 -9.66 16.82
N SER A 173 10.06 -9.08 15.75
CA SER A 173 10.92 -9.79 14.82
C SER A 173 12.27 -10.11 15.49
N PRO A 174 12.72 -11.38 15.50
CA PRO A 174 14.00 -11.76 16.09
C PRO A 174 15.20 -11.27 15.25
N GLU A 175 14.97 -10.83 14.01
CA GLU A 175 16.01 -10.39 13.07
C GLU A 175 16.46 -8.93 13.29
N GLY A 176 15.98 -8.27 14.35
CA GLY A 176 16.36 -6.90 14.70
C GLY A 176 15.63 -5.81 13.90
N LYS A 177 14.60 -6.18 13.13
CA LYS A 177 13.76 -5.26 12.34
C LYS A 177 12.69 -4.53 13.19
N GLY A 178 12.59 -4.87 14.48
CA GLY A 178 11.55 -4.38 15.38
C GLY A 178 10.25 -5.17 15.22
N TRP A 179 9.11 -4.50 15.42
CA TRP A 179 7.80 -5.11 15.27
C TRP A 179 7.50 -5.45 13.81
N GLY A 180 7.01 -6.66 13.57
CA GLY A 180 6.63 -7.18 12.26
C GLY A 180 5.20 -7.70 12.27
N LEU A 181 4.68 -8.01 11.08
CA LEU A 181 3.39 -8.67 10.89
C LEU A 181 3.62 -10.09 10.37
N ARG A 182 2.92 -11.08 10.91
CA ARG A 182 2.90 -12.46 10.38
C ARG A 182 1.47 -12.96 10.19
N THR A 183 1.31 -13.93 9.30
CA THR A 183 0.05 -14.70 9.16
C THR A 183 0.04 -15.88 10.13
N LEU A 184 -1.12 -16.26 10.65
CA LEU A 184 -1.32 -17.46 11.47
C LEU A 184 -1.85 -18.64 10.65
N GLU A 185 -2.08 -18.45 9.35
CA GLU A 185 -2.60 -19.46 8.43
C GLU A 185 -1.79 -19.49 7.12
N ASP A 186 -1.87 -20.62 6.40
CA ASP A 186 -1.32 -20.75 5.05
C ASP A 186 -2.13 -19.84 4.09
N LEU A 187 -1.46 -18.90 3.42
CA LEU A 187 -2.08 -18.04 2.43
C LEU A 187 -1.70 -18.51 1.02
N PRO A 188 -2.67 -18.69 0.10
CA PRO A 188 -2.35 -18.98 -1.31
C PRO A 188 -1.76 -17.74 -1.98
N LYS A 189 -1.16 -17.92 -3.17
CA LYS A 189 -0.70 -16.83 -4.02
C LYS A 189 -1.89 -16.00 -4.52
N GLY A 190 -1.74 -14.68 -4.60
CA GLY A 190 -2.77 -13.74 -5.04
C GLY A 190 -3.84 -13.43 -3.99
N ALA A 191 -3.67 -13.89 -2.75
CA ALA A 191 -4.62 -13.64 -1.67
C ALA A 191 -4.52 -12.21 -1.16
N PHE A 192 -5.66 -11.53 -1.01
CA PHE A 192 -5.75 -10.27 -0.27
C PHE A 192 -5.44 -10.50 1.21
N VAL A 193 -4.62 -9.62 1.78
CA VAL A 193 -4.19 -9.65 3.18
C VAL A 193 -4.80 -8.50 3.98
N CYS A 194 -4.43 -7.26 3.65
CA CYS A 194 -4.94 -6.03 4.27
C CYS A 194 -4.65 -4.82 3.38
N GLU A 195 -5.34 -3.71 3.63
CA GLU A 195 -5.03 -2.41 3.05
C GLU A 195 -3.93 -1.71 3.87
N TYR A 196 -3.08 -0.90 3.25
CA TYR A 196 -2.22 0.04 3.96
C TYR A 196 -3.03 1.29 4.32
N VAL A 197 -3.40 1.40 5.60
CA VAL A 197 -4.24 2.50 6.09
C VAL A 197 -3.43 3.48 6.92
N GLY A 198 -3.68 4.78 6.69
CA GLY A 198 -3.14 5.88 7.46
C GLY A 198 -3.90 7.19 7.25
N GLU A 199 -3.23 8.28 7.59
CA GLU A 199 -3.68 9.63 7.23
C GLU A 199 -3.37 9.89 5.75
N VAL A 200 -4.29 10.53 5.04
CA VAL A 200 -4.08 11.07 3.69
C VAL A 200 -3.65 12.52 3.84
N LEU A 201 -2.43 12.81 3.40
CA LEU A 201 -1.82 14.14 3.44
C LEU A 201 -1.48 14.61 2.04
N THR A 202 -1.35 15.92 1.87
CA THR A 202 -0.60 16.46 0.74
C THR A 202 0.90 16.23 0.95
N ASN A 203 1.67 16.18 -0.14
CA ASN A 203 3.14 16.08 -0.04
C ASN A 203 3.76 17.24 0.76
N ALA A 204 3.18 18.45 0.66
CA ALA A 204 3.60 19.61 1.44
C ALA A 204 3.33 19.42 2.95
N GLU A 205 2.16 18.89 3.32
CA GLU A 205 1.84 18.61 4.73
C GLU A 205 2.77 17.55 5.34
N LEU A 206 3.15 16.53 4.57
CA LEU A 206 4.15 15.55 4.99
C LEU A 206 5.52 16.21 5.25
N PHE A 207 5.96 17.09 4.34
CA PHE A 207 7.22 17.81 4.50
C PHE A 207 7.21 18.67 5.77
N ASP A 208 6.15 19.45 5.97
CA ASP A 208 5.94 20.30 7.14
C ASP A 208 5.89 19.49 8.44
N ARG A 209 5.24 18.32 8.43
CA ARG A 209 5.17 17.40 9.57
C ARG A 209 6.57 16.95 9.97
N VAL A 210 7.37 16.47 9.01
CA VAL A 210 8.73 15.98 9.28
C VAL A 210 9.67 17.11 9.74
N LEU A 211 9.56 18.31 9.18
CA LEU A 211 10.37 19.45 9.60
C LEU A 211 10.09 19.90 11.04
N ARG A 212 8.84 19.78 11.50
CA ARG A 212 8.41 20.18 12.84
C ARG A 212 8.60 19.08 13.88
N SER A 213 8.88 17.86 13.45
CA SER A 213 9.06 16.72 14.33
C SER A 213 10.33 16.85 15.18
N PRO A 214 10.28 16.44 16.47
CA PRO A 214 11.47 16.40 17.30
C PRO A 214 12.57 15.53 16.69
N GLU A 215 13.82 15.93 16.90
CA GLU A 215 14.97 15.17 16.40
C GLU A 215 14.94 13.73 16.96
N GLY A 216 14.97 12.75 16.06
CA GLY A 216 14.92 11.32 16.41
C GLY A 216 13.51 10.73 16.51
N GLU A 217 12.44 11.49 16.21
CA GLU A 217 11.12 10.91 16.03
C GLU A 217 11.13 9.91 14.86
N LYS A 218 10.52 8.73 15.08
CA LYS A 218 10.44 7.68 14.08
C LYS A 218 9.15 7.84 13.30
N HIS A 219 9.29 8.07 12.00
CA HIS A 219 8.16 8.10 11.07
C HIS A 219 8.00 6.76 10.37
N SER A 220 6.75 6.42 10.05
CA SER A 220 6.45 5.39 9.06
C SER A 220 6.93 5.88 7.69
N TYR A 221 7.43 4.98 6.84
CA TYR A 221 7.78 5.38 5.47
C TYR A 221 6.48 5.68 4.70
N PRO A 222 6.32 6.89 4.14
CA PRO A 222 5.09 7.32 3.53
C PRO A 222 4.91 6.63 2.18
N VAL A 223 3.66 6.48 1.75
CA VAL A 223 3.35 5.86 0.46
C VAL A 223 2.73 6.89 -0.45
N LEU A 224 3.37 7.15 -1.59
CA LEU A 224 2.85 8.08 -2.58
C LEU A 224 1.54 7.53 -3.17
N LEU A 225 0.51 8.38 -3.22
CA LEU A 225 -0.73 8.08 -3.92
C LEU A 225 -0.62 8.68 -5.33
N ASP A 226 -0.08 7.88 -6.25
CA ASP A 226 0.20 8.27 -7.64
C ASP A 226 -0.97 8.03 -8.61
N ALA A 227 -2.16 7.78 -8.05
CA ALA A 227 -3.43 7.67 -8.77
C ALA A 227 -3.66 8.99 -9.53
N ASP A 228 -3.64 8.94 -10.86
CA ASP A 228 -3.90 10.07 -11.77
C ASP A 228 -2.76 11.07 -12.05
N TRP A 229 -1.50 10.76 -11.68
CA TRP A 229 -0.39 11.66 -12.03
C TRP A 229 -0.15 11.81 -13.53
N GLY A 230 -0.70 10.91 -14.35
CA GLY A 230 -0.63 10.93 -15.81
C GLY A 230 -1.82 11.57 -16.53
N ALA A 231 -2.83 12.10 -15.81
CA ALA A 231 -3.95 12.80 -16.44
C ALA A 231 -3.55 14.14 -17.05
N GLU A 232 -4.39 14.64 -17.97
CA GLU A 232 -4.17 15.91 -18.66
C GLU A 232 -4.24 17.10 -17.69
N GLY A 233 -3.08 17.66 -17.34
CA GLY A 233 -3.01 18.90 -16.56
C GLY A 233 -1.78 19.00 -15.67
N VAL A 234 -1.70 20.12 -14.96
CA VAL A 234 -0.79 20.27 -13.83
C VAL A 234 -1.57 19.89 -12.58
N LEU A 235 -1.14 18.82 -11.88
CA LEU A 235 -1.75 18.39 -10.63
C LEU A 235 -1.61 19.51 -9.59
N LYS A 236 -2.68 19.84 -8.86
CA LYS A 236 -2.59 20.82 -7.76
C LYS A 236 -1.93 20.21 -6.53
N ASP A 237 -1.50 21.05 -5.60
CA ASP A 237 -0.85 20.56 -4.36
C ASP A 237 -1.84 19.83 -3.44
N GLU A 238 -3.09 20.28 -3.38
CA GLU A 238 -4.21 19.62 -2.65
C GLU A 238 -4.56 18.22 -3.19
N GLU A 239 -4.10 17.94 -4.41
CA GLU A 239 -4.31 16.72 -5.19
C GLU A 239 -3.05 15.82 -5.20
N ALA A 240 -1.90 16.33 -4.72
CA ALA A 240 -0.65 15.58 -4.68
C ALA A 240 -0.52 14.84 -3.34
N LEU A 241 -1.11 13.64 -3.28
CA LEU A 241 -1.38 12.95 -2.01
C LEU A 241 -0.35 11.87 -1.65
N CYS A 242 -0.24 11.61 -0.35
CA CYS A 242 0.50 10.48 0.21
C CYS A 242 -0.23 9.91 1.44
N LEU A 243 0.08 8.66 1.79
CA LEU A 243 -0.37 8.01 3.02
C LEU A 243 0.75 8.01 4.07
N ASP A 244 0.42 8.46 5.28
CA ASP A 244 1.30 8.38 6.45
C ASP A 244 0.61 7.60 7.58
N ALA A 245 1.20 6.48 7.99
CA ALA A 245 0.72 5.64 9.07
C ALA A 245 1.44 5.87 10.42
N THR A 246 2.12 7.01 10.58
CA THR A 246 2.91 7.34 11.78
C THR A 246 2.02 7.39 13.02
N TYR A 247 1.00 8.26 13.03
CA TYR A 247 0.14 8.48 14.20
C TYR A 247 -1.20 7.74 14.12
N TYR A 248 -1.80 7.67 12.93
CA TYR A 248 -3.02 6.89 12.69
C TYR A 248 -2.74 5.86 11.61
N GLY A 249 -3.15 4.61 11.82
CA GLY A 249 -3.05 3.58 10.79
C GLY A 249 -3.61 2.25 11.25
N ASN A 250 -3.66 1.26 10.36
CA ASN A 250 -4.12 -0.08 10.71
C ASN A 250 -2.94 -1.03 10.98
N VAL A 251 -3.19 -2.34 11.00
CA VAL A 251 -2.17 -3.39 11.19
C VAL A 251 -1.04 -3.35 10.15
N ALA A 252 -1.29 -2.85 8.94
CA ALA A 252 -0.34 -2.91 7.84
C ALA A 252 0.91 -2.05 8.09
N ARG A 253 0.85 -1.07 9.00
CA ARG A 253 2.02 -0.28 9.45
C ARG A 253 3.15 -1.14 10.06
N PHE A 254 2.86 -2.39 10.45
CA PHE A 254 3.82 -3.34 10.98
C PHE A 254 4.39 -4.30 9.92
N VAL A 255 4.00 -4.19 8.64
CA VAL A 255 4.59 -4.99 7.56
C VAL A 255 5.99 -4.49 7.29
N ASN A 256 7.01 -5.30 7.55
CA ASN A 256 8.40 -4.90 7.37
C ASN A 256 8.86 -4.91 5.91
N HIS A 257 9.93 -4.16 5.65
CA HIS A 257 10.55 -4.08 4.34
C HIS A 257 11.30 -5.37 3.95
N ARG A 258 11.15 -5.78 2.67
CA ARG A 258 12.07 -6.72 2.01
C ARG A 258 12.33 -6.37 0.55
N CYS A 259 13.60 -6.25 0.16
CA CYS A 259 13.97 -5.94 -1.23
C CYS A 259 13.69 -7.11 -2.18
N TYR A 260 13.05 -6.87 -3.32
CA TYR A 260 12.91 -7.76 -4.49
C TYR A 260 12.15 -9.10 -4.31
N ASP A 261 12.31 -9.78 -3.17
CA ASP A 261 11.74 -11.09 -2.85
C ASP A 261 10.75 -11.05 -1.68
N SER A 262 10.10 -9.89 -1.48
CA SER A 262 8.95 -9.73 -0.61
C SER A 262 7.82 -10.71 -0.95
N ASN A 263 7.08 -11.14 0.07
CA ASN A 263 5.93 -12.03 -0.11
C ASN A 263 4.61 -11.28 -0.30
N LEU A 264 4.62 -9.94 -0.18
CA LEU A 264 3.54 -9.04 -0.55
C LEU A 264 3.93 -8.11 -1.71
N VAL A 265 2.91 -7.72 -2.48
CA VAL A 265 2.94 -6.65 -3.50
C VAL A 265 1.77 -5.71 -3.22
N GLU A 266 1.99 -4.40 -3.31
CA GLU A 266 0.89 -3.43 -3.29
C GLU A 266 0.24 -3.37 -4.68
N ILE A 267 -1.09 -3.35 -4.69
CA ILE A 267 -1.87 -3.10 -5.91
C ILE A 267 -2.83 -1.95 -5.60
N PRO A 268 -2.85 -0.89 -6.43
CA PRO A 268 -3.86 0.16 -6.31
C PRO A 268 -5.26 -0.40 -6.60
N VAL A 269 -6.22 -0.06 -5.77
CA VAL A 269 -7.60 -0.53 -5.86
C VAL A 269 -8.54 0.65 -5.85
N GLU A 270 -9.32 0.78 -6.91
CA GLU A 270 -10.33 1.79 -7.05
C GLU A 270 -11.65 1.32 -6.43
N VAL A 271 -12.00 1.97 -5.33
CA VAL A 271 -13.27 1.83 -4.66
C VAL A 271 -13.87 3.23 -4.53
N GLU A 272 -15.01 3.45 -5.18
CA GLU A 272 -15.80 4.67 -5.05
C GLU A 272 -15.08 5.97 -5.47
N SER A 273 -14.03 5.90 -6.27
CA SER A 273 -13.23 7.05 -6.72
C SER A 273 -13.44 7.30 -8.22
N PRO A 274 -14.45 8.11 -8.61
CA PRO A 274 -14.81 8.30 -10.02
C PRO A 274 -13.82 9.13 -10.84
N ASP A 275 -12.96 9.91 -10.18
CA ASP A 275 -12.01 10.79 -10.86
C ASP A 275 -10.60 10.20 -10.89
N HIS A 276 -10.43 8.91 -10.58
CA HIS A 276 -9.14 8.20 -10.51
C HIS A 276 -8.09 8.83 -9.58
N HIS A 277 -8.46 9.85 -8.83
CA HIS A 277 -7.57 10.69 -8.04
C HIS A 277 -7.03 10.00 -6.78
N TYR A 278 -7.59 8.84 -6.45
CA TYR A 278 -7.29 8.13 -5.22
C TYR A 278 -7.54 6.64 -5.39
N TYR A 279 -6.55 5.85 -4.98
CA TYR A 279 -6.64 4.40 -4.88
C TYR A 279 -6.37 3.96 -3.45
N HIS A 280 -7.13 2.96 -3.00
CA HIS A 280 -6.80 2.19 -1.83
C HIS A 280 -5.56 1.32 -2.14
N LEU A 281 -4.59 1.27 -1.24
CA LEU A 281 -3.39 0.45 -1.45
C LEU A 281 -3.54 -0.88 -0.74
N ALA A 282 -3.83 -1.94 -1.50
CA ALA A 282 -4.08 -3.26 -0.95
C ALA A 282 -2.88 -4.19 -1.13
N PHE A 283 -2.56 -4.97 -0.10
CA PHE A 283 -1.53 -6.00 -0.15
C PHE A 283 -2.08 -7.35 -0.58
N PHE A 284 -1.41 -7.93 -1.58
CA PHE A 284 -1.67 -9.27 -2.07
C PHE A 284 -0.43 -10.14 -2.00
N THR A 285 -0.60 -11.43 -1.77
CA THR A 285 0.52 -12.37 -1.70
C THR A 285 1.14 -12.65 -3.06
N THR A 286 2.47 -12.58 -3.17
CA THR A 286 3.21 -12.84 -4.42
C THR A 286 3.49 -14.32 -4.66
N ARG A 287 3.30 -15.15 -3.63
CA ARG A 287 3.46 -16.60 -3.63
C ARG A 287 2.62 -17.20 -2.51
N LYS A 288 2.63 -18.52 -2.39
CA LYS A 288 2.15 -19.18 -1.16
C LYS A 288 3.00 -18.70 0.04
N VAL A 289 2.33 -18.29 1.11
CA VAL A 289 2.92 -17.87 2.39
C VAL A 289 2.51 -18.87 3.45
N LYS A 290 3.46 -19.32 4.27
CA LYS A 290 3.17 -20.30 5.32
C LYS A 290 2.65 -19.65 6.58
N ALA A 291 1.84 -20.39 7.34
CA ALA A 291 1.51 -20.00 8.70
C ALA A 291 2.80 -19.68 9.49
N MET A 292 2.74 -18.64 10.32
CA MET A 292 3.83 -18.08 11.12
C MET A 292 4.95 -17.39 10.33
N GLU A 293 4.83 -17.29 9.00
CA GLU A 293 5.80 -16.56 8.17
C GLU A 293 5.57 -15.05 8.28
N GLU A 294 6.65 -14.28 8.42
CA GLU A 294 6.62 -12.81 8.39
C GLU A 294 6.16 -12.31 7.03
N LEU A 295 5.19 -11.40 7.05
CA LEU A 295 4.71 -10.66 5.90
C LEU A 295 5.62 -9.46 5.65
N THR A 296 6.09 -9.34 4.43
CA THR A 296 7.05 -8.33 4.02
C THR A 296 6.64 -7.71 2.70
N TRP A 297 6.93 -6.43 2.55
CA TRP A 297 6.63 -5.64 1.36
C TRP A 297 7.86 -4.87 0.92
N ASP A 298 8.03 -4.66 -0.39
CA ASP A 298 9.10 -3.82 -0.90
C ASP A 298 8.64 -2.36 -0.91
N TYR A 299 9.06 -1.58 0.10
CA TYR A 299 8.71 -0.16 0.27
C TYR A 299 9.08 0.77 -0.89
N GLY A 300 9.78 0.28 -1.93
CA GLY A 300 10.17 1.12 -3.07
C GLY A 300 11.24 2.17 -2.74
N ILE A 301 11.89 2.05 -1.59
CA ILE A 301 12.93 3.00 -1.14
C ILE A 301 14.09 3.03 -2.13
N ASP A 302 14.41 4.25 -2.58
CA ASP A 302 15.72 4.58 -3.12
C ASP A 302 16.65 4.91 -1.96
N PHE A 303 17.58 4.01 -1.66
CA PHE A 303 18.51 4.17 -0.54
C PHE A 303 19.60 5.22 -0.81
N ASP A 304 19.72 5.68 -2.06
CA ASP A 304 20.65 6.73 -2.47
C ASP A 304 19.97 8.11 -2.54
N ASP A 305 18.65 8.20 -2.28
CA ASP A 305 17.94 9.48 -2.17
C ASP A 305 18.20 10.13 -0.80
N HIS A 306 18.88 11.27 -0.82
CA HIS A 306 19.23 12.05 0.37
C HIS A 306 18.29 13.23 0.60
N ASP A 307 17.40 13.50 -0.35
CA ASP A 307 16.49 14.65 -0.34
C ASP A 307 15.08 14.24 0.09
N HIS A 308 14.81 12.94 0.21
CA HIS A 308 13.54 12.44 0.71
C HIS A 308 13.30 12.92 2.17
N PRO A 309 12.10 13.42 2.51
CA PRO A 309 11.84 14.02 3.83
C PRO A 309 12.14 13.03 4.97
N ILE A 310 11.75 11.77 4.76
CA ILE A 310 12.02 10.68 5.69
C ILE A 310 13.27 9.94 5.25
N LYS A 311 14.33 10.02 6.06
CA LYS A 311 15.62 9.41 5.79
C LYS A 311 15.50 7.88 5.68
N ALA A 312 16.15 7.33 4.65
CA ALA A 312 16.25 5.88 4.49
C ALA A 312 16.97 5.22 5.68
N PHE A 313 16.43 4.09 6.15
CA PHE A 313 17.05 3.28 7.19
C PHE A 313 18.12 2.33 6.62
N ARG A 314 18.95 1.76 7.49
CA ARG A 314 19.86 0.67 7.11
C ARG A 314 19.06 -0.63 6.95
N CYS A 315 18.98 -1.16 5.73
CA CYS A 315 18.13 -2.32 5.45
C CYS A 315 18.69 -3.61 6.09
N GLN A 316 17.82 -4.33 6.82
CA GLN A 316 18.11 -5.59 7.49
C GLN A 316 17.21 -6.73 6.99
N CYS A 317 16.68 -6.65 5.76
CA CYS A 317 15.68 -7.60 5.26
C CYS A 317 16.16 -9.04 5.00
N GLY A 318 17.47 -9.29 5.10
CA GLY A 318 18.06 -10.62 4.84
C GLY A 318 17.99 -11.10 3.38
N SER A 319 17.46 -10.30 2.45
CA SER A 319 17.41 -10.66 1.03
C SER A 319 18.81 -10.77 0.43
N ARG A 320 19.05 -11.81 -0.38
CA ARG A 320 20.31 -11.98 -1.14
C ARG A 320 20.51 -10.87 -2.18
N PHE A 321 19.44 -10.15 -2.52
CA PHE A 321 19.43 -9.08 -3.50
C PHE A 321 19.24 -7.70 -2.86
N CYS A 322 19.46 -7.55 -1.55
CA CYS A 322 19.21 -6.30 -0.82
C CYS A 322 19.88 -5.06 -1.48
N ARG A 323 19.08 -4.00 -1.73
CA ARG A 323 19.52 -2.75 -2.37
C ARG A 323 20.50 -1.94 -1.54
N ASN A 324 20.48 -2.09 -0.21
CA ASN A 324 21.34 -1.33 0.70
C ASN A 324 22.69 -2.04 1.01
N ILE A 325 22.96 -3.21 0.43
CA ILE A 325 24.28 -3.85 0.59
C ILE A 325 25.30 -3.04 -0.22
N LYS A 326 26.14 -2.26 0.47
CA LYS A 326 27.41 -1.79 -0.09
C LYS A 326 28.24 -3.02 -0.43
N ARG A 327 28.13 -3.53 -1.66
CA ARG A 327 29.05 -4.57 -2.16
C ARG A 327 30.45 -3.98 -2.01
N SER A 328 31.24 -4.53 -1.08
CA SER A 328 32.66 -4.19 -1.01
C SER A 328 33.20 -4.40 -2.41
N ARG A 329 33.70 -3.34 -3.06
CA ARG A 329 34.42 -3.47 -4.32
C ARG A 329 35.50 -4.52 -4.09
N SER A 330 35.31 -5.72 -4.63
CA SER A 330 36.34 -6.73 -4.65
C SER A 330 37.54 -6.08 -5.31
N ARG A 331 38.67 -6.04 -4.61
CA ARG A 331 39.97 -5.70 -5.20
C ARG A 331 40.25 -6.69 -6.34
N ALA A 332 39.82 -6.33 -7.54
CA ALA A 332 40.18 -6.93 -8.82
C ALA A 332 40.44 -5.74 -9.75
N ALA A 333 41.63 -5.49 -10.30
CA ALA A 333 42.87 -6.23 -10.34
C ALA A 333 44.03 -5.21 -10.28
N ARG A 334 45.02 -5.47 -9.42
CA ARG A 334 46.40 -5.03 -9.68
C ARG A 334 47.13 -6.27 -10.17
N ARG A 335 47.25 -6.40 -11.48
CA ARG A 335 48.36 -7.08 -12.15
C ARG A 335 48.72 -6.27 -13.36
#